data_AF-A0AAE7G5J6-F1
#
_entry.id   AF-A0AAE7G5J6-F1
#
_cell.length_a   1.000
_cell.length_b   1.000
_cell.length_c   1.000
_cell.angle_alpha   90.00
_cell.angle_beta   90.00
_cell.angle_gamma   90.00
#
_symmetry.space_group_name_H-M   'P 1'
#
loop_
_entity.id
_entity.type
_entity.pdbx_description
1 polymer ?
#
loop_
_entity_poly.entity_id
_entity_poly.type
_entity_poly.pdbx_seq_one_letter_code
_entity_poly.pdbx_strand_id
1 'polypeptide(L)'
;MNNLDLFIKYCLENKFNFCESIDLSILFNNRKKNYFSFCTNLFYSVNDKKKFLFLSDIIKKENNIYYGNSYFYSFLKKEIVFEKIYSNIKNISLIKKNTDFFKNKFTEKKCLLDNYDKKIKEITNKILKVKIDKNNFLNVKIGNVFFDKNMITKNYFTLINNLKKVFFCNNIYIEKIYISTTMSKSYLIK
;
A
#
# COMPACT_ATOMS: atom_id res chain seq x y z
N MET A 1 6.00 -11.09 -24.78
CA MET A 1 5.48 -10.31 -23.63
C MET A 1 6.31 -10.63 -22.41
N ASN A 2 6.84 -9.63 -21.70
CA ASN A 2 7.57 -9.86 -20.45
C ASN A 2 6.58 -10.35 -19.37
N ASN A 3 7.02 -11.17 -18.41
CA ASN A 3 6.18 -11.64 -17.30
C ASN A 3 5.61 -10.47 -16.47
N LEU A 4 6.29 -9.32 -16.44
CA LEU A 4 5.73 -8.09 -15.89
C LEU A 4 4.52 -7.58 -16.68
N ASP A 5 4.56 -7.62 -18.02
CA ASP A 5 3.43 -7.21 -18.86
C ASP A 5 2.24 -8.17 -18.71
N LEU A 6 2.52 -9.48 -18.57
CA LEU A 6 1.50 -10.48 -18.28
C LEU A 6 0.81 -10.23 -16.94
N PHE A 7 1.59 -9.91 -15.89
CA PHE A 7 1.04 -9.53 -14.60
C PHE A 7 0.21 -8.25 -14.66
N ILE A 8 0.68 -7.23 -15.37
CA ILE A 8 -0.06 -5.97 -15.54
C ILE A 8 -1.37 -6.23 -16.27
N LYS A 9 -1.36 -7.04 -17.34
CA LYS A 9 -2.57 -7.45 -18.06
C LYS A 9 -3.55 -8.15 -17.11
N TYR A 10 -3.06 -9.09 -16.30
CA TYR A 10 -3.85 -9.75 -15.26
C TYR A 10 -4.52 -8.74 -14.31
N CYS A 11 -3.78 -7.75 -13.79
CA CYS A 11 -4.37 -6.75 -12.89
C CYS A 11 -5.43 -5.88 -13.56
N LEU A 12 -5.26 -5.54 -14.84
CA LEU A 12 -6.19 -4.66 -15.56
C LEU A 12 -7.46 -5.37 -16.02
N GLU A 13 -7.39 -6.67 -16.30
CA GLU A 13 -8.53 -7.45 -16.81
C GLU A 13 -9.38 -8.07 -15.70
N ASN A 14 -8.81 -8.28 -14.51
CA ASN A 14 -9.53 -8.91 -13.40
C ASN A 14 -10.29 -7.91 -12.54
N LYS A 15 -11.49 -8.31 -12.10
CA LYS A 15 -12.24 -7.60 -11.07
C LYS A 15 -11.80 -8.07 -9.70
N PHE A 16 -11.41 -7.13 -8.84
CA PHE A 16 -11.05 -7.40 -7.45
C PHE A 16 -12.20 -7.02 -6.52
N ASN A 17 -12.55 -7.91 -5.60
CA ASN A 17 -13.59 -7.67 -4.60
C ASN A 17 -13.16 -6.67 -3.52
N PHE A 18 -11.85 -6.47 -3.35
CA PHE A 18 -11.24 -5.54 -2.41
C PHE A 18 -9.87 -5.07 -2.91
N CYS A 19 -9.29 -4.06 -2.24
CA CYS A 19 -8.00 -3.51 -2.62
C CYS A 19 -6.83 -4.43 -2.21
N GLU A 20 -6.46 -5.37 -3.09
CA GLU A 20 -5.27 -6.19 -2.91
C GLU A 20 -3.97 -5.39 -3.08
N SER A 21 -2.92 -5.80 -2.35
CA SER A 21 -1.57 -5.29 -2.59
C SER A 21 -0.97 -5.92 -3.83
N ILE A 22 -0.04 -5.19 -4.45
CA ILE A 22 0.92 -5.72 -5.41
C ILE A 22 2.26 -5.78 -4.70
N ASP A 23 2.82 -6.99 -4.60
CA ASP A 23 4.00 -7.28 -3.81
C ASP A 23 5.11 -7.87 -4.71
N LEU A 24 6.35 -7.53 -4.38
CA LEU A 24 7.55 -8.13 -4.95
C LEU A 24 8.21 -9.04 -3.93
N SER A 25 8.40 -10.30 -4.30
CA SER A 25 9.15 -11.29 -3.53
C SER A 25 10.51 -11.50 -4.19
N ILE A 26 11.57 -11.11 -3.50
CA ILE A 26 12.94 -11.05 -4.02
C ILE A 26 13.79 -12.05 -3.27
N LEU A 27 14.28 -13.07 -3.98
CA LEU A 27 15.29 -14.00 -3.49
C LEU A 27 16.67 -13.45 -3.82
N PHE A 28 17.56 -13.44 -2.84
CA PHE A 28 18.91 -12.91 -3.01
C PHE A 28 19.95 -13.71 -2.25
N ASN A 29 21.18 -13.71 -2.75
CA ASN A 29 22.31 -14.38 -2.12
C ASN A 29 23.16 -13.38 -1.35
N ASN A 30 23.13 -13.46 -0.02
CA ASN A 30 23.97 -12.66 0.86
C ASN A 30 25.19 -13.48 1.33
N ARG A 31 26.21 -13.57 0.48
CA ARG A 31 27.41 -14.37 0.74
C ARG A 31 28.16 -13.94 2.00
N LYS A 32 28.17 -12.64 2.30
CA LYS A 32 28.87 -12.06 3.47
C LYS A 32 28.06 -12.10 4.75
N LYS A 33 26.79 -12.51 4.70
CA LYS A 33 25.85 -12.49 5.84
C LYS A 33 25.72 -11.09 6.47
N ASN A 34 25.76 -10.04 5.66
CA ASN A 34 25.59 -8.66 6.12
C ASN A 34 24.11 -8.38 6.41
N TYR A 35 23.78 -8.01 7.65
CA TYR A 35 22.42 -7.68 8.06
C TYR A 35 22.29 -6.20 8.38
N PHE A 36 21.34 -5.55 7.74
CA PHE A 36 21.16 -4.11 7.86
C PHE A 36 19.75 -3.69 7.48
N SER A 37 19.42 -2.43 7.77
CA SER A 37 18.18 -1.82 7.29
C SER A 37 18.48 -0.49 6.62
N PHE A 38 17.71 -0.15 5.61
CA PHE A 38 17.85 1.11 4.89
C PHE A 38 16.49 1.60 4.41
N CYS A 39 16.42 2.87 4.04
CA CYS A 39 15.25 3.44 3.40
C CYS A 39 15.48 3.54 1.89
N THR A 40 14.45 3.24 1.12
CA THR A 40 14.40 3.43 -0.33
C THR A 40 13.09 4.11 -0.71
N ASN A 41 13.01 4.68 -1.88
CA ASN A 41 11.81 5.38 -2.35
C ASN A 41 11.10 4.59 -3.45
N LEU A 42 9.77 4.68 -3.46
CA LEU A 42 8.93 4.41 -4.61
C LEU A 42 8.66 5.69 -5.40
N PHE A 43 8.21 5.54 -6.65
CA PHE A 43 7.80 6.68 -7.47
C PHE A 43 6.42 7.21 -7.03
N TYR A 44 5.50 6.30 -6.71
CA TYR A 44 4.15 6.50 -6.20
C TYR A 44 4.00 5.85 -4.83
N SER A 45 3.19 6.42 -3.95
CA SER A 45 2.93 5.79 -2.65
C SER A 45 2.08 4.53 -2.84
N VAL A 46 2.33 3.46 -2.07
CA VAL A 46 1.53 2.23 -2.13
C VAL A 46 0.03 2.45 -1.86
N ASN A 47 -0.32 3.57 -1.23
CA ASN A 47 -1.69 3.96 -0.93
C ASN A 47 -2.31 4.89 -1.99
N ASP A 48 -1.58 5.27 -3.03
CA ASP A 48 -2.17 6.03 -4.13
C ASP A 48 -3.37 5.23 -4.72
N LYS A 49 -4.35 5.95 -5.29
CA LYS A 49 -5.65 5.38 -5.73
C LYS A 49 -6.55 4.81 -4.62
N LYS A 50 -6.08 4.57 -3.39
CA LYS A 50 -6.95 4.21 -2.26
C LYS A 50 -7.71 5.42 -1.73
N LYS A 51 -8.98 5.22 -1.36
CA LYS A 51 -9.82 6.26 -0.77
C LYS A 51 -9.78 6.19 0.75
N PHE A 52 -9.54 7.33 1.40
CA PHE A 52 -9.51 7.46 2.85
C PHE A 52 -10.48 8.54 3.30
N LEU A 53 -11.20 8.28 4.39
CA LEU A 53 -12.10 9.26 5.00
C LEU A 53 -11.55 9.71 6.36
N PHE A 54 -11.58 11.00 6.59
CA PHE A 54 -11.25 11.66 7.85
C PHE A 54 -12.52 12.36 8.35
N LEU A 55 -13.07 11.90 9.48
CA LEU A 55 -14.28 12.49 10.05
C LEU A 55 -13.97 13.87 10.62
N SER A 56 -14.70 14.86 10.15
CA SER A 56 -14.53 16.27 10.51
C SER A 56 -15.79 17.06 10.21
N ASP A 57 -15.91 18.21 10.85
CA ASP A 57 -16.99 19.17 10.54
C ASP A 57 -16.73 19.90 9.22
N ILE A 58 -15.47 19.93 8.77
CA ILE A 58 -15.07 20.49 7.47
C ILE A 58 -15.35 19.46 6.38
N ILE A 59 -16.02 19.90 5.30
CA ILE A 59 -16.24 19.09 4.10
C ILE A 59 -15.20 19.51 3.05
N LYS A 60 -14.32 18.58 2.70
CA LYS A 60 -13.25 18.81 1.72
C LYS A 60 -12.84 17.50 1.05
N LYS A 61 -12.39 17.57 -0.20
CA LYS A 61 -11.79 16.44 -0.89
C LYS A 61 -10.50 16.86 -1.57
N GLU A 62 -9.42 16.14 -1.30
CA GLU A 62 -8.12 16.31 -1.95
C GLU A 62 -7.67 14.96 -2.50
N ASN A 63 -7.66 14.82 -3.83
CA ASN A 63 -7.40 13.54 -4.49
C ASN A 63 -8.36 12.44 -3.98
N ASN A 64 -7.82 11.42 -3.32
CA ASN A 64 -8.58 10.32 -2.71
C ASN A 64 -8.69 10.43 -1.18
N ILE A 65 -8.36 11.60 -0.62
CA ILE A 65 -8.50 11.92 0.79
C ILE A 65 -9.75 12.77 0.96
N TYR A 66 -10.69 12.28 1.75
CA TYR A 66 -11.99 12.88 2.00
C TYR A 66 -12.05 13.35 3.45
N TYR A 67 -12.54 14.55 3.66
CA TYR A 67 -12.80 15.15 4.96
C TYR A 67 -14.28 15.48 5.04
N GLY A 68 -14.94 15.11 6.12
CA GLY A 68 -16.33 15.48 6.35
C GLY A 68 -17.20 14.34 6.81
N ASN A 69 -18.01 14.62 7.83
CA ASN A 69 -19.01 13.68 8.34
C ASN A 69 -20.09 13.34 7.29
N SER A 70 -20.33 14.22 6.31
CA SER A 70 -21.26 13.95 5.20
C SER A 70 -20.85 12.73 4.37
N TYR A 71 -19.57 12.56 4.08
CA TYR A 71 -19.05 11.41 3.32
C TYR A 71 -19.19 10.08 4.06
N PHE A 72 -19.29 10.12 5.40
CA PHE A 72 -19.57 8.94 6.19
C PHE A 72 -20.95 8.35 5.85
N TYR A 73 -21.96 9.21 5.68
CA TYR A 73 -23.30 8.76 5.30
C TYR A 73 -23.34 8.18 3.89
N SER A 74 -22.62 8.77 2.93
CA SER A 74 -22.44 8.18 1.60
C SER A 74 -21.75 6.81 1.66
N PHE A 75 -20.81 6.63 2.58
CA PHE A 75 -20.19 5.33 2.83
C PHE A 75 -21.19 4.31 3.40
N LEU A 76 -22.02 4.69 4.38
CA LEU A 76 -23.06 3.83 4.94
C LEU A 76 -24.08 3.39 3.88
N LYS A 77 -24.42 4.28 2.96
CA LYS A 77 -25.29 4.00 1.79
C LYS A 77 -24.59 3.20 0.68
N LYS A 78 -23.31 2.84 0.85
CA LYS A 78 -22.47 2.13 -0.14
C LYS A 78 -22.28 2.90 -1.46
N GLU A 79 -22.49 4.21 -1.47
CA GLU A 79 -22.24 5.08 -2.63
C GLU A 79 -20.74 5.27 -2.87
N ILE A 80 -19.96 5.31 -1.78
CA ILE A 80 -18.51 5.44 -1.80
C ILE A 80 -17.91 4.37 -0.90
N VAL A 81 -16.89 3.66 -1.39
CA VAL A 81 -16.12 2.72 -0.59
C VAL A 81 -14.82 3.38 -0.16
N PHE A 82 -14.57 3.39 1.16
CA PHE A 82 -13.31 3.82 1.75
C PHE A 82 -12.51 2.60 2.22
N GLU A 83 -11.20 2.62 1.96
CA GLU A 83 -10.27 1.63 2.48
C GLU A 83 -10.18 1.73 4.01
N LYS A 84 -10.10 2.96 4.50
CA LYS A 84 -10.05 3.25 5.92
C LYS A 84 -10.73 4.57 6.24
N ILE A 85 -11.35 4.60 7.40
CA ILE A 85 -12.03 5.73 7.99
C ILE A 85 -11.28 6.06 9.28
N TYR A 86 -10.95 7.32 9.45
CA TYR A 86 -10.28 7.87 10.61
C TYR A 86 -11.19 8.88 11.29
N SER A 87 -11.12 8.93 12.61
CA SER A 87 -11.87 9.87 13.43
C SER A 87 -10.96 10.53 14.45
N ASN A 88 -11.38 11.68 14.97
CA ASN A 88 -10.81 12.29 16.16
C ASN A 88 -11.80 12.13 17.32
N ILE A 89 -11.40 12.59 18.50
CA ILE A 89 -12.21 12.50 19.72
C ILE A 89 -13.57 13.20 19.53
N LYS A 90 -13.60 14.32 18.80
CA LYS A 90 -14.85 15.08 18.55
C LYS A 90 -15.88 14.28 17.74
N ASN A 91 -15.42 13.49 16.76
CA ASN A 91 -16.29 12.81 15.79
C ASN A 91 -16.45 11.31 16.05
N ILE A 92 -15.80 10.75 17.08
CA ILE A 92 -15.80 9.30 17.32
C ILE A 92 -17.20 8.74 17.61
N SER A 93 -18.10 9.58 18.12
CA SER A 93 -19.48 9.22 18.40
C SER A 93 -20.23 8.74 17.15
N LEU A 94 -19.89 9.25 15.96
CA LEU A 94 -20.46 8.80 14.68
C LEU A 94 -20.11 7.34 14.39
N ILE A 95 -18.88 6.93 14.67
CA ILE A 95 -18.45 5.53 14.53
C ILE A 95 -19.15 4.68 15.59
N LYS A 96 -19.22 5.13 16.85
CA LYS A 96 -19.85 4.41 17.96
C LYS A 96 -21.34 4.13 17.73
N LYS A 97 -22.08 5.10 17.20
CA LYS A 97 -23.51 4.94 16.91
C LYS A 97 -23.81 3.97 15.78
N ASN A 98 -22.81 3.58 14.99
CA ASN A 98 -22.97 2.75 13.80
C ASN A 98 -22.15 1.44 13.90
N THR A 99 -21.76 1.01 15.10
CA THR A 99 -20.91 -0.19 15.31
C THR A 99 -21.45 -1.47 14.69
N ASP A 100 -22.78 -1.63 14.67
CA ASP A 100 -23.44 -2.81 14.10
C ASP A 100 -23.25 -2.91 12.58
N PHE A 101 -23.17 -1.77 11.90
CA PHE A 101 -22.81 -1.70 10.47
C PHE A 101 -21.38 -2.23 10.25
N PHE A 102 -20.48 -2.03 11.21
CA PHE A 102 -19.07 -2.31 11.03
C PHE A 102 -18.62 -3.71 11.42
N LYS A 103 -19.42 -4.52 12.12
CA LYS A 103 -19.10 -5.92 12.55
C LYS A 103 -17.59 -6.15 12.77
N ASN A 104 -16.97 -5.33 13.63
CA ASN A 104 -15.53 -5.37 14.02
C ASN A 104 -14.47 -4.82 13.04
N LYS A 105 -14.82 -4.34 11.83
CA LYS A 105 -13.86 -3.75 10.87
C LYS A 105 -13.32 -2.40 11.34
N PHE A 106 -14.16 -1.58 11.94
CA PHE A 106 -13.82 -0.22 12.39
C PHE A 106 -14.03 -0.12 13.90
N THR A 107 -13.03 -0.56 14.67
CA THR A 107 -13.04 -0.37 16.13
C THR A 107 -12.51 1.02 16.47
N GLU A 108 -12.97 1.58 17.60
CA GLU A 108 -12.53 2.90 18.10
C GLU A 108 -11.01 3.05 18.09
N LYS A 109 -10.29 2.07 18.67
CA LYS A 109 -8.81 2.04 18.68
C LYS A 109 -8.17 2.07 17.29
N LYS A 110 -8.83 1.52 16.26
CA LYS A 110 -8.26 1.44 14.89
C LYS A 110 -8.49 2.71 14.07
N CYS A 111 -9.47 3.52 14.46
CA CYS A 111 -9.95 4.69 13.70
C CYS A 111 -9.56 6.00 14.37
N LEU A 112 -9.45 6.05 15.70
CA LEU A 112 -9.12 7.24 16.45
C LEU A 112 -7.68 7.69 16.15
N LEU A 113 -7.52 8.96 15.79
CA LEU A 113 -6.25 9.62 15.56
C LEU A 113 -6.20 10.95 16.29
N ASP A 114 -5.04 11.25 16.85
CA ASP A 114 -4.77 12.53 17.50
C ASP A 114 -4.36 13.61 16.48
N ASN A 115 -3.79 13.21 15.33
CA ASN A 115 -3.29 14.14 14.32
C ASN A 115 -3.51 13.60 12.89
N TYR A 116 -4.40 14.26 12.14
CA TYR A 116 -4.71 13.90 10.76
C TYR A 116 -3.55 14.19 9.80
N ASP A 117 -2.88 15.33 9.93
CA ASP A 117 -1.78 15.73 9.04
C ASP A 117 -0.64 14.72 9.07
N LYS A 118 -0.29 14.23 10.27
CA LYS A 118 0.70 13.16 10.43
C LYS A 118 0.26 11.90 9.67
N LYS A 119 -1.01 11.51 9.78
CA LYS A 119 -1.53 10.32 9.08
C LYS A 119 -1.55 10.51 7.57
N ILE A 120 -1.90 11.70 7.09
CA ILE A 120 -1.90 12.02 5.67
C ILE A 120 -0.48 11.92 5.11
N LYS A 121 0.52 12.46 5.83
CA LYS A 121 1.93 12.29 5.46
C LYS A 121 2.35 10.82 5.42
N GLU A 122 1.90 10.00 6.37
CA GLU A 122 2.16 8.55 6.33
C GLU A 122 1.49 7.87 5.13
N ILE A 123 0.25 8.24 4.80
CA ILE A 123 -0.50 7.67 3.68
C ILE A 123 0.17 8.02 2.36
N THR A 124 0.58 9.27 2.17
CA THR A 124 1.20 9.75 0.93
C THR A 124 2.70 9.49 0.88
N ASN A 125 3.29 8.93 1.94
CA ASN A 125 4.70 8.62 2.01
C ASN A 125 5.10 7.63 0.91
N LYS A 126 6.23 7.89 0.27
CA LYS A 126 6.84 7.06 -0.76
C LYS A 126 8.06 6.28 -0.25
N ILE A 127 8.51 6.58 0.97
CA ILE A 127 9.66 5.94 1.60
C ILE A 127 9.24 4.55 2.10
N LEU A 128 10.00 3.54 1.71
CA LEU A 128 9.95 2.18 2.19
C LEU A 128 11.17 1.88 3.05
N LYS A 129 10.94 1.32 4.24
CA LYS A 129 12.01 0.74 5.06
C LYS A 129 12.21 -0.71 4.64
N VAL A 130 13.42 -1.04 4.22
CA VAL A 130 13.84 -2.40 3.85
C VAL A 130 14.76 -2.93 4.94
N LYS A 131 14.54 -4.18 5.34
CA LYS A 131 15.39 -4.90 6.29
C LYS A 131 15.96 -6.14 5.59
N ILE A 132 17.28 -6.27 5.60
CA ILE A 132 18.00 -7.46 5.15
C ILE A 132 18.33 -8.28 6.38
N ASP A 133 17.73 -9.47 6.46
CA ASP A 133 17.93 -10.41 7.54
C ASP A 133 18.63 -11.69 7.04
N LYS A 134 18.63 -12.72 7.88
CA LYS A 134 19.27 -14.02 7.59
C LYS A 134 18.54 -14.88 6.55
N ASN A 135 17.32 -14.50 6.15
CA ASN A 135 16.44 -15.37 5.36
C ASN A 135 16.69 -15.26 3.86
N ASN A 136 17.60 -14.38 3.41
CA ASN A 136 17.94 -14.23 1.99
C ASN A 136 16.73 -13.97 1.08
N PHE A 137 15.68 -13.38 1.67
CA PHE A 137 14.39 -13.16 1.06
C PHE A 137 13.84 -11.82 1.53
N LEU A 138 13.24 -11.09 0.60
CA LEU A 138 12.64 -9.79 0.86
C LEU A 138 11.28 -9.71 0.17
N ASN A 139 10.23 -9.46 0.95
CA ASN A 139 8.90 -9.13 0.43
C ASN A 139 8.63 -7.64 0.58
N VAL A 140 8.25 -6.97 -0.51
CA VAL A 140 8.00 -5.51 -0.53
C VAL A 140 6.76 -5.18 -1.32
N LYS A 141 5.86 -4.42 -0.70
CA LYS A 141 4.71 -3.84 -1.39
C LYS A 141 5.15 -2.71 -2.31
N ILE A 142 4.76 -2.78 -3.57
CA ILE A 142 5.05 -1.75 -4.57
C ILE A 142 3.81 -0.99 -5.03
N GLY A 143 2.60 -1.44 -4.67
CA GLY A 143 1.37 -0.79 -5.08
C GLY A 143 0.13 -1.55 -4.64
N ASN A 144 -0.97 -1.27 -5.33
CA ASN A 144 -2.23 -1.98 -5.19
C ASN A 144 -2.88 -2.21 -6.56
N VAL A 145 -3.84 -3.10 -6.61
CA VAL A 145 -4.51 -3.54 -7.85
C VAL A 145 -5.25 -2.44 -8.62
N PHE A 146 -5.47 -1.26 -8.03
CA PHE A 146 -6.06 -0.11 -8.72
C PHE A 146 -5.03 0.77 -9.43
N PHE A 147 -3.75 0.42 -9.38
CA PHE A 147 -2.71 1.11 -10.11
C PHE A 147 -2.85 0.85 -11.61
N ASP A 148 -2.65 1.90 -12.41
CA ASP A 148 -2.49 1.74 -13.84
C ASP A 148 -1.12 1.13 -14.20
N LYS A 149 -0.97 0.73 -15.46
CA LYS A 149 0.27 0.17 -16.02
C LYS A 149 1.50 1.03 -15.67
N ASN A 150 1.42 2.34 -15.87
CA ASN A 150 2.54 3.25 -15.67
C ASN A 150 2.95 3.32 -14.20
N MET A 151 1.98 3.32 -13.27
CA MET A 151 2.23 3.31 -11.84
C MET A 151 2.96 2.05 -11.39
N ILE A 152 2.51 0.86 -11.82
CA ILE A 152 3.15 -0.42 -11.50
C ILE A 152 4.57 -0.45 -12.05
N THR A 153 4.74 -0.11 -13.33
CA THR A 153 6.04 -0.14 -14.01
C THR A 153 7.05 0.81 -13.37
N LYS A 154 6.67 2.07 -13.07
CA LYS A 154 7.57 3.04 -12.45
C LYS A 154 7.98 2.62 -11.04
N ASN A 155 7.05 2.12 -10.22
CA ASN A 155 7.39 1.65 -8.88
C ASN A 155 8.32 0.44 -8.90
N TYR A 156 8.04 -0.53 -9.78
CA TYR A 156 8.91 -1.69 -9.98
C TYR A 156 10.35 -1.25 -10.33
N PHE A 157 10.53 -0.48 -11.40
CA PHE A 157 11.87 -0.11 -11.85
C PHE A 157 12.61 0.78 -10.85
N THR A 158 11.91 1.73 -10.21
CA THR A 158 12.51 2.59 -9.17
C THR A 158 13.03 1.76 -8.01
N LEU A 159 12.21 0.84 -7.49
CA LEU A 159 12.60 -0.02 -6.37
C LEU A 159 13.76 -0.94 -6.75
N ILE A 160 13.66 -1.67 -7.87
CA ILE A 160 14.70 -2.62 -8.28
C ILE A 160 16.04 -1.93 -8.55
N ASN A 161 16.03 -0.74 -9.15
CA ASN A 161 17.27 0.01 -9.38
C ASN A 161 17.91 0.46 -8.07
N ASN A 162 17.12 0.94 -7.10
CA ASN A 162 17.62 1.32 -5.79
C ASN A 162 18.16 0.10 -5.01
N LEU A 163 17.44 -1.02 -5.03
CA LEU A 163 17.89 -2.27 -4.40
C LEU A 163 19.19 -2.76 -5.01
N LYS A 164 19.32 -2.77 -6.35
CA LYS A 164 20.56 -3.17 -7.03
C LYS A 164 21.77 -2.35 -6.59
N LYS A 165 21.62 -1.02 -6.45
CA LYS A 165 22.71 -0.15 -5.97
C LYS A 165 23.17 -0.55 -4.56
N VAL A 166 22.22 -0.69 -3.64
CA VAL A 166 22.53 -1.05 -2.24
C VAL A 166 23.10 -2.47 -2.14
N PHE A 167 22.52 -3.42 -2.87
CA PHE A 167 22.91 -4.83 -2.83
C PHE A 167 24.30 -5.03 -3.42
N PHE A 168 24.63 -4.33 -4.51
CA PHE A 168 25.96 -4.34 -5.10
C PHE A 168 27.03 -3.90 -4.10
N CYS A 169 26.83 -2.77 -3.42
CA CYS A 169 27.76 -2.29 -2.38
C CYS A 169 27.95 -3.28 -1.22
N ASN A 170 26.98 -4.17 -1.00
CA ASN A 170 26.99 -5.16 0.08
C ASN A 170 27.36 -6.58 -0.39
N ASN A 171 27.75 -6.77 -1.65
CA ASN A 171 28.01 -8.09 -2.25
C ASN A 171 26.81 -9.05 -2.14
N ILE A 172 25.61 -8.51 -2.30
CA ILE A 172 24.35 -9.25 -2.37
C ILE A 172 23.93 -9.32 -3.83
N TYR A 173 23.52 -10.50 -4.28
CA TYR A 173 23.07 -10.72 -5.66
C TYR A 173 21.59 -11.10 -5.68
N ILE A 174 20.78 -10.42 -6.49
CA ILE A 174 19.38 -10.80 -6.69
C ILE A 174 19.34 -12.03 -7.60
N GLU A 175 18.81 -13.12 -7.09
CA GLU A 175 18.68 -14.39 -7.82
C GLU A 175 17.37 -14.43 -8.60
N LYS A 176 16.24 -14.15 -7.92
CA LYS A 176 14.91 -14.18 -8.53
C LYS A 176 14.03 -13.06 -8.00
N ILE A 177 13.13 -12.58 -8.85
CA ILE A 177 12.12 -11.59 -8.53
C ILE A 177 10.76 -12.12 -8.98
N TYR A 178 9.86 -12.28 -8.03
CA TYR A 178 8.47 -12.61 -8.28
C TYR A 178 7.58 -11.39 -8.02
N ILE A 179 6.51 -11.25 -8.80
CA ILE A 179 5.42 -10.31 -8.56
C ILE A 179 4.11 -11.08 -8.38
N SER A 180 3.31 -10.65 -7.43
CA SER A 180 1.96 -11.19 -7.21
C SER A 180 1.06 -10.12 -6.63
N THR A 181 -0.25 -10.37 -6.66
CA THR A 181 -1.16 -9.72 -5.71
C THR A 181 -1.19 -10.51 -4.40
N THR A 182 -1.99 -10.05 -3.44
CA THR A 182 -2.17 -10.76 -2.15
C THR A 182 -2.67 -12.18 -2.35
N MET A 183 -3.58 -12.41 -3.30
CA MET A 183 -4.24 -13.71 -3.51
C MET A 183 -3.95 -14.36 -4.87
N SER A 184 -3.19 -13.71 -5.75
CA SER A 184 -2.88 -14.27 -7.07
C SER A 184 -1.70 -15.24 -7.04
N LYS A 185 -1.58 -16.03 -8.12
CA LYS A 185 -0.34 -16.72 -8.46
C LYS A 185 0.80 -15.72 -8.65
N SER A 186 2.01 -16.14 -8.30
CA SER A 186 3.24 -15.37 -8.52
C SER A 186 3.78 -15.53 -9.94
N TYR A 187 4.19 -14.42 -10.54
CA TYR A 187 4.85 -14.34 -11.85
C TYR A 187 6.34 -14.09 -11.65
N LEU A 188 7.20 -14.93 -12.24
CA LEU A 188 8.65 -14.75 -12.22
C LEU A 188 9.06 -13.66 -13.21
N ILE A 189 9.54 -12.51 -12.76
CA ILE A 189 9.97 -11.41 -13.65
C ILE A 189 11.44 -11.55 -14.04
N LYS A 190 12.28 -12.00 -13.10
CA LYS A 190 13.72 -12.21 -13.28
C LYS A 190 14.16 -13.41 -12.46
#